data_AF-A0A453SVS1-F1
#
_entry.id   AF-A0A453SVS1-F1
#
_cell.length_a   1.000
_cell.length_b   1.000
_cell.length_c   1.000
_cell.angle_alpha   90.00
_cell.angle_beta   90.00
_cell.angle_gamma   90.00
#
_symmetry.space_group_name_H-M   'P 1'
#
loop_
_entity.id
_entity.type
_entity.pdbx_description
1 polymer ?
#
loop_
_entity_poly.entity_id
_entity_poly.type
_entity_poly.pdbx_seq_one_letter_code
_entity_poly.pdbx_strand_id
1 'polypeptide(L)'
;LLQKLSITAVGRREKLLNVIKNPVTQYLPVGSRKIGLSYSADKSVKLNDYVAEFSDDEALVFVVGAMAHGKIDSAYTDDQIQISSYPLSAAWCLGKICTALEQKWDIQ
;
A
#
# COMPACT_ATOMS: atom_id res chain seq x y z
N LEU A 1 -19.30 10.13 -1.83
CA LEU A 1 -18.85 8.89 -2.50
C LEU A 1 -19.87 7.75 -2.31
N LEU A 2 -20.17 7.34 -1.08
CA LEU A 2 -21.00 6.15 -0.83
C LEU A 2 -22.43 6.22 -1.37
N GLN A 3 -23.08 7.38 -1.37
CA GLN A 3 -24.45 7.52 -1.89
C GLN A 3 -24.56 7.40 -3.42
N LYS A 4 -23.59 7.97 -4.16
CA LYS A 4 -23.60 8.03 -5.63
C LYS A 4 -22.67 7.01 -6.29
N LEU A 5 -21.93 6.25 -5.49
CA LEU A 5 -20.88 5.30 -5.88
C LEU A 5 -19.76 5.87 -6.75
N SER A 6 -19.81 7.15 -7.12
CA SER A 6 -18.79 7.81 -7.94
C SER A 6 -18.79 9.32 -7.71
N ILE A 7 -17.66 9.96 -8.05
CA ILE A 7 -17.46 11.41 -8.07
C ILE A 7 -16.80 11.76 -9.41
N THR A 8 -17.37 12.74 -10.12
CA THR A 8 -16.93 13.17 -11.47
C THR A 8 -16.30 14.56 -11.39
N ALA A 9 -15.28 14.80 -12.22
CA ALA A 9 -14.64 16.11 -12.34
C ALA A 9 -15.62 17.19 -12.83
N VAL A 10 -15.37 18.45 -12.48
CA VAL A 10 -16.13 19.59 -13.02
C VAL A 10 -15.71 19.84 -14.46
N GLY A 11 -16.67 19.90 -15.39
CA GLY A 11 -16.42 20.20 -16.80
C GLY A 11 -15.93 19.03 -17.67
N ARG A 12 -15.56 17.89 -17.08
CA ARG A 12 -15.24 16.64 -17.80
C ARG A 12 -16.12 15.51 -17.29
N ARG A 13 -16.48 14.54 -18.14
CA ARG A 13 -17.24 13.34 -17.73
C ARG A 13 -16.37 12.25 -17.07
N GLU A 14 -15.15 12.59 -16.67
CA GLU A 14 -14.19 11.66 -16.08
C GLU A 14 -14.47 11.44 -14.58
N LYS A 15 -14.50 10.16 -14.18
CA LYS A 15 -14.71 9.76 -12.78
C LYS A 15 -13.37 9.83 -12.03
N LEU A 16 -13.28 10.66 -11.01
CA LEU A 16 -12.08 10.78 -10.15
C LEU A 16 -12.05 9.69 -9.07
N LEU A 17 -13.23 9.36 -8.52
CA LEU A 17 -13.39 8.31 -7.52
C LEU A 17 -14.59 7.44 -7.90
N ASN A 18 -14.44 6.12 -7.78
CA ASN A 18 -15.49 5.16 -8.11
C ASN A 18 -15.42 3.96 -7.15
N VAL A 19 -16.56 3.55 -6.61
CA VAL A 19 -16.69 2.33 -5.81
C VAL A 19 -16.64 1.14 -6.78
N ILE A 20 -15.74 0.20 -6.51
CA ILE A 20 -15.50 -1.00 -7.34
C ILE A 20 -15.90 -2.27 -6.59
N LYS A 21 -16.09 -3.37 -7.31
CA LYS A 21 -16.54 -4.65 -6.72
C LYS A 21 -15.36 -5.36 -6.07
N ASN A 22 -15.59 -6.06 -4.95
CA ASN A 22 -14.56 -6.94 -4.40
C ASN A 22 -14.39 -8.21 -5.27
N PRO A 23 -13.22 -8.87 -5.25
CA PRO A 23 -12.03 -8.58 -4.45
C PRO A 23 -11.12 -7.50 -5.08
N VAL A 24 -10.34 -6.78 -4.26
CA VAL A 24 -9.40 -5.74 -4.75
C VAL A 24 -8.30 -6.31 -5.66
N THR A 25 -7.93 -7.57 -5.46
CA THR A 25 -6.87 -8.26 -6.19
C THR A 25 -7.12 -8.38 -7.69
N GLN A 26 -8.38 -8.30 -8.15
CA GLN A 26 -8.71 -8.36 -9.58
C GLN A 26 -8.29 -7.10 -10.35
N TYR A 27 -7.99 -6.00 -9.65
CA TYR A 27 -7.60 -4.72 -10.25
C TYR A 27 -6.10 -4.43 -10.11
N LEU A 28 -5.37 -5.29 -9.41
CA LEU A 28 -3.93 -5.13 -9.25
C LEU A 28 -3.21 -5.68 -10.49
N PRO A 29 -2.03 -5.14 -10.84
CA PRO A 29 -1.22 -5.67 -11.94
C PRO A 29 -0.87 -7.15 -11.75
N VAL A 30 -0.77 -7.88 -12.86
CA VAL A 30 -0.32 -9.28 -12.84
C VAL A 30 1.13 -9.32 -12.35
N GLY A 31 1.45 -10.27 -11.47
CA GLY A 31 2.78 -10.37 -10.86
C GLY A 31 3.05 -9.38 -9.74
N SER A 32 2.04 -8.63 -9.26
CA SER A 32 2.22 -7.69 -8.16
C SER A 32 2.55 -8.40 -6.85
N ARG A 33 3.57 -7.92 -6.14
CA ARG A 33 3.94 -8.37 -4.79
C ARG A 33 3.10 -7.64 -3.74
N LYS A 34 2.32 -8.36 -2.94
CA LYS A 34 1.43 -7.75 -1.93
C LYS A 34 2.08 -7.81 -0.56
N ILE A 35 2.45 -6.65 -0.04
CA ILE A 35 3.24 -6.49 1.18
C ILE A 35 2.36 -5.90 2.27
N GLY A 36 2.06 -6.66 3.30
CA GLY A 36 1.35 -6.21 4.49
C GLY A 36 2.28 -5.55 5.50
N LEU A 37 1.92 -4.38 5.99
CA LEU A 37 2.64 -3.75 7.11
C LEU A 37 1.99 -4.12 8.43
N SER A 38 2.74 -4.78 9.31
CA SER A 38 2.26 -5.14 10.64
C SER A 38 3.33 -4.89 11.69
N TYR A 39 2.92 -4.31 12.82
CA TYR A 39 3.79 -4.15 13.99
C TYR A 39 4.16 -5.51 14.60
N SER A 40 3.28 -6.50 14.49
CA SER A 40 3.49 -7.86 15.02
C SER A 40 4.03 -8.84 13.97
N ALA A 41 4.59 -8.35 12.87
CA ALA A 41 5.26 -9.21 11.90
C ALA A 41 6.62 -9.67 12.44
N ASP A 42 6.97 -10.95 12.20
CA ASP A 42 8.26 -11.51 12.63
C ASP A 42 9.43 -10.95 11.82
N LYS A 43 9.18 -10.50 10.58
CA LYS A 43 10.19 -10.00 9.67
C LYS A 43 10.37 -8.49 9.83
N SER A 44 11.36 -8.09 10.63
CA SER A 44 11.79 -6.70 10.74
C SER A 44 12.76 -6.35 9.62
N VAL A 45 12.45 -5.30 8.84
CA VAL A 45 13.25 -4.89 7.67
C VAL A 45 13.47 -3.39 7.65
N LYS A 46 14.62 -2.98 7.12
CA LYS A 46 14.83 -1.60 6.70
C LYS A 46 14.13 -1.42 5.36
N LEU A 47 13.21 -0.46 5.30
CA LEU A 47 12.32 -0.29 4.14
C LEU A 47 13.08 0.03 2.85
N ASN A 48 14.15 0.83 2.93
CA ASN A 48 14.98 1.18 1.77
C ASN A 48 15.66 -0.06 1.17
N ASP A 49 16.30 -0.87 2.02
CA ASP A 49 16.99 -2.09 1.60
C ASP A 49 15.96 -3.08 1.02
N TYR A 50 14.81 -3.23 1.68
CA TYR A 50 13.73 -4.12 1.24
C TYR A 50 13.19 -3.72 -0.13
N VAL A 51 12.93 -2.42 -0.37
CA VAL A 51 12.41 -1.92 -1.64
C VAL A 51 13.46 -2.01 -2.76
N ALA A 52 14.75 -1.89 -2.43
CA ALA A 52 15.86 -2.03 -3.36
C ALA A 52 16.11 -3.47 -3.84
N GLU A 53 15.70 -4.49 -3.07
CA GLU A 53 15.81 -5.90 -3.48
C GLU A 53 14.91 -6.26 -4.68
N PHE A 54 13.82 -5.53 -4.88
CA PHE A 54 12.87 -5.80 -5.97
C PHE A 54 13.29 -5.15 -7.28
N SER A 55 13.04 -5.82 -8.41
CA SER A 55 13.25 -5.24 -9.74
C SER A 55 12.23 -4.13 -10.04
N ASP A 56 12.59 -3.20 -10.92
CA ASP A 56 11.69 -2.12 -11.34
C ASP A 56 10.50 -2.60 -12.19
N ASP A 57 10.61 -3.81 -12.78
CA ASP A 57 9.53 -4.43 -13.56
C ASP A 57 8.44 -5.07 -12.67
N GLU A 58 8.66 -5.19 -11.35
CA GLU A 58 7.70 -5.77 -10.42
C GLU A 58 6.82 -4.70 -9.77
N ALA A 59 5.50 -4.85 -9.88
CA ALA A 59 4.56 -3.95 -9.23
C ALA A 59 4.48 -4.24 -7.71
N LEU A 60 4.86 -3.27 -6.89
CA LEU A 60 4.77 -3.37 -5.43
C LEU A 60 3.42 -2.84 -4.93
N VAL A 61 2.70 -3.65 -4.16
CA VAL A 61 1.41 -3.29 -3.56
C VAL A 61 1.55 -3.33 -2.04
N PHE A 62 1.52 -2.16 -1.41
CA PHE A 62 1.59 -2.04 0.04
C PHE A 62 0.20 -2.00 0.66
N VAL A 63 -0.05 -2.88 1.62
CA VAL A 63 -1.29 -2.93 2.40
C VAL A 63 -1.02 -2.30 3.76
N VAL A 64 -1.62 -1.13 3.97
CA VAL A 64 -1.53 -0.37 5.22
C VAL A 64 -2.90 -0.33 5.90
N GLY A 65 -2.94 -0.70 7.17
CA GLY A 65 -4.16 -0.66 7.97
C GLY A 65 -4.54 0.77 8.35
N ALA A 66 -5.62 1.30 7.78
CA ALA A 66 -6.20 2.57 8.16
C ALA A 66 -7.21 2.41 9.34
N MET A 67 -6.75 1.81 10.43
CA MET A 67 -7.57 1.48 11.62
C MET A 67 -6.93 2.06 12.89
N ALA A 68 -7.76 2.38 13.90
CA ALA A 68 -7.25 2.86 15.20
C ALA A 68 -6.57 1.72 16.00
N HIS A 69 -7.22 0.57 16.05
CA HIS A 69 -6.68 -0.67 16.60
C HIS A 69 -7.14 -1.82 15.70
N GLY A 70 -6.25 -2.76 15.41
CA GLY A 70 -6.58 -3.91 14.58
C GLY A 70 -5.34 -4.53 13.95
N LYS A 71 -5.50 -5.74 13.43
CA LYS A 71 -4.49 -6.42 12.63
C LYS A 71 -4.98 -6.46 11.17
N ILE A 72 -4.07 -6.28 10.24
CA ILE A 72 -4.37 -6.44 8.81
C ILE A 72 -4.64 -7.92 8.54
N ASP A 73 -5.72 -8.21 7.81
CA ASP A 73 -6.04 -9.56 7.37
C ASP A 73 -4.97 -10.05 6.37
N SER A 74 -4.36 -11.19 6.67
CA SER A 74 -3.27 -11.77 5.89
C SER A 74 -3.74 -12.48 4.63
N ALA A 75 -5.05 -12.68 4.43
CA ALA A 75 -5.58 -13.51 3.35
C ALA A 75 -5.21 -13.03 1.93
N TYR A 76 -4.83 -11.76 1.75
CA TYR A 76 -4.46 -11.17 0.47
C TYR A 76 -3.04 -10.59 0.45
N THR A 77 -2.26 -10.78 1.52
CA THR A 77 -0.86 -10.33 1.59
C THR A 77 0.07 -11.52 1.43
N ASP A 78 1.08 -11.41 0.57
CA ASP A 78 2.08 -12.45 0.35
C ASP A 78 3.15 -12.42 1.45
N ASP A 79 3.57 -11.21 1.85
CA ASP A 79 4.58 -10.98 2.88
C ASP A 79 4.03 -10.03 3.97
N GLN A 80 4.44 -10.23 5.23
CA GLN A 80 4.20 -9.27 6.31
C GLN A 80 5.54 -8.77 6.85
N ILE A 81 5.70 -7.45 6.86
CA ILE A 81 6.92 -6.80 7.33
C ILE A 81 6.66 -5.81 8.46
N GLN A 82 7.63 -5.71 9.35
CA GLN A 82 7.73 -4.69 10.38
C GLN A 82 8.81 -3.67 9.96
N ILE A 83 8.41 -2.40 9.83
CA ILE A 83 9.33 -1.31 9.43
C ILE A 83 9.92 -0.54 10.62
N SER A 84 9.37 -0.74 11.82
CA SER A 84 9.79 -0.06 13.04
C SER A 84 9.45 -0.89 14.27
N SER A 85 10.34 -0.84 15.27
CA SER A 85 10.14 -1.41 16.60
C SER A 85 9.08 -0.69 17.44
N TYR A 86 8.53 0.42 16.94
CA TYR A 86 7.48 1.19 17.60
C TYR A 86 6.19 1.16 16.78
N PRO A 87 5.01 1.19 17.43
CA PRO A 87 3.76 1.32 16.70
C PRO A 87 3.71 2.67 16.00
N LEU A 88 3.52 2.65 14.69
CA LEU A 88 3.46 3.82 13.85
C LEU A 88 2.01 4.10 13.41
N SER A 89 1.68 5.37 13.22
CA SER A 89 0.42 5.74 12.58
C SER A 89 0.45 5.34 11.10
N ALA A 90 -0.72 5.05 10.52
CA ALA A 90 -0.85 4.72 9.10
C ALA A 90 -0.25 5.82 8.20
N ALA A 91 -0.45 7.09 8.56
CA ALA A 91 0.11 8.23 7.83
C ALA A 91 1.64 8.24 7.83
N TRP A 92 2.26 7.94 8.97
CA TRP A 92 3.72 7.88 9.07
C TRP A 92 4.31 6.69 8.31
N CYS A 93 3.61 5.54 8.34
CA CYS A 93 3.96 4.39 7.51
C CYS A 93 3.94 4.74 6.02
N LEU A 94 2.86 5.39 5.54
CA LEU A 94 2.73 5.82 4.15
C LEU A 94 3.84 6.80 3.76
N GLY A 95 4.15 7.79 4.61
CA GLY A 95 5.25 8.72 4.36
C GLY A 95 6.59 8.00 4.21
N LYS A 96 6.90 7.03 5.08
CA LYS A 96 8.12 6.22 4.95
C LYS A 96 8.16 5.40 3.66
N ILE A 97 7.04 4.83 3.24
CA ILE A 97 6.95 4.08 1.98
C ILE A 97 7.21 5.00 0.78
N CYS A 98 6.57 6.17 0.73
CA CYS A 98 6.79 7.14 -0.34
C CYS A 98 8.26 7.57 -0.39
N THR A 99 8.86 7.95 0.74
CA THR A 99 10.28 8.35 0.79
C THR A 99 11.23 7.23 0.37
N ALA A 100 10.94 5.98 0.73
CA ALA A 100 11.77 4.84 0.30
C ALA A 100 11.68 4.60 -1.22
N LEU A 101 10.49 4.75 -1.80
CA LEU A 101 10.28 4.63 -3.25
C LEU A 101 10.87 5.81 -4.02
N GLU A 102 10.75 7.03 -3.50
CA GLU A 102 11.38 8.24 -4.04
C GLU A 102 12.91 8.06 -4.13
N GLN A 103 13.53 7.52 -3.07
CA GLN A 103 14.97 7.23 -3.06
C GLN A 103 15.36 6.12 -4.03
N LYS A 104 14.54 5.08 -4.20
CA LYS A 104 14.82 3.99 -5.15
C LYS A 104 14.78 4.48 -6.60
N TRP A 105 13.79 5.29 -6.95
CA TRP A 105 13.58 5.75 -8.32
C TRP A 105 14.24 7.09 -8.64
N ASP A 106 15.03 7.63 -7.71
CA ASP A 106 15.69 8.94 -7.82
C ASP A 106 14.71 10.06 -8.21
N ILE A 107 13.54 10.06 -7.57
CA ILE A 107 12.49 11.06 -7.77
C ILE A 107 12.65 12.13 -6.68
N GLN A 108 12.90 13.37 -7.10
CA GLN A 108 13.08 14.55 -6.24
C GLN A 108 11.79 15.35 -6.06
#